data_AF-A0A7J2VW35-F1
#
_entry.id   AF-A0A7J2VW35-F1
#
_cell.length_a   1.000
_cell.length_b   1.000
_cell.length_c   1.000
_cell.angle_alpha   90.00
_cell.angle_beta   90.00
_cell.angle_gamma   90.00
#
_symmetry.space_group_name_H-M   'P 1'
#
loop_
_entity.id
_entity.type
_entity.pdbx_description
1 polymer ?
#
loop_
_entity_poly.entity_id
_entity_poly.type
_entity_poly.pdbx_seq_one_letter_code
_entity_poly.pdbx_strand_id
1 'polypeptide(L)'
;MKTITLNFEPIKKRLIETIRENRNLSDVHKSILITLTEYDPIFKDSLGIKGIYIKDENTLWLHTKNNKTVVNIEISYDSGNDLYIVRFHKLKENFDVETKEFTHIFFNELYDLLREQISKLVYDV
;
A
#
# COMPACT_ATOMS: atom_id res chain seq x y z
N MET A 1 29.85 -18.95 4.80
CA MET A 1 28.76 -18.24 4.10
C MET A 1 29.30 -16.91 3.60
N LYS A 2 29.14 -16.59 2.31
CA LYS A 2 29.41 -15.24 1.79
C LYS A 2 28.08 -14.49 1.80
N THR A 3 28.00 -13.40 2.55
CA THR A 3 26.85 -12.49 2.54
C THR A 3 26.95 -11.62 1.29
N ILE A 4 25.94 -11.64 0.44
CA ILE A 4 25.82 -10.72 -0.70
C ILE A 4 25.03 -9.52 -0.21
N THR A 5 25.64 -8.34 -0.21
CA THR A 5 24.95 -7.07 0.07
C THR A 5 24.37 -6.55 -1.24
N LEU A 6 23.05 -6.61 -1.38
CA LEU A 6 22.35 -6.01 -2.52
C LEU A 6 22.11 -4.53 -2.22
N ASN A 7 22.61 -3.64 -3.09
CA ASN A 7 22.36 -2.21 -2.99
C ASN A 7 21.11 -1.85 -3.83
N PHE A 8 20.01 -1.51 -3.16
CA PHE A 8 18.75 -1.15 -3.80
C PHE A 8 18.59 0.36 -4.07
N GLU A 9 19.52 1.21 -3.63
CA GLU A 9 19.43 2.67 -3.80
C GLU A 9 19.25 3.12 -5.27
N PRO A 10 19.97 2.57 -6.26
CA PRO A 10 19.75 2.95 -7.66
C PRO A 10 18.36 2.56 -8.18
N ILE A 11 17.83 1.43 -7.70
CA ILE A 11 16.51 0.91 -8.09
C ILE A 11 15.43 1.80 -7.49
N LYS A 12 15.55 2.10 -6.18
CA LYS A 12 14.67 2.99 -5.44
C LYS A 12 14.54 4.35 -6.13
N LYS A 13 15.67 5.00 -6.43
CA LYS A 13 15.69 6.31 -7.09
C LYS A 13 14.97 6.28 -8.43
N ARG A 14 15.26 5.30 -9.28
CA ARG A 14 14.64 5.15 -10.60
C ARG A 14 13.13 4.91 -10.51
N LEU A 15 12.67 4.12 -9.54
CA LEU A 15 11.25 3.89 -9.31
C LEU A 15 10.54 5.19 -8.91
N ILE A 16 11.11 5.95 -7.99
CA ILE A 16 10.57 7.25 -7.56
C ILE A 16 10.50 8.23 -8.73
N GLU A 17 11.55 8.33 -9.54
CA GLU A 17 11.54 9.16 -10.76
C GLU A 17 10.43 8.73 -11.73
N THR A 18 10.29 7.43 -11.96
CA THR A 18 9.24 6.87 -12.83
C THR A 18 7.83 7.22 -12.31
N ILE A 19 7.62 7.15 -10.99
CA ILE A 19 6.34 7.53 -10.37
C ILE A 19 6.07 9.03 -10.54
N ARG A 20 7.07 9.88 -10.29
CA ARG A 20 6.95 11.35 -10.39
C ARG A 20 6.57 11.79 -11.80
N GLU A 21 7.19 11.18 -12.82
CA GLU A 21 6.99 11.50 -14.23
C GLU A 21 5.68 10.94 -14.80
N ASN A 22 5.01 10.03 -14.10
CA ASN A 22 3.78 9.41 -14.58
C ASN A 22 2.61 10.41 -14.60
N ARG A 23 2.19 10.81 -15.80
CA ARG A 23 1.12 11.79 -16.02
C ARG A 23 -0.29 11.25 -15.77
N ASN A 24 -0.44 9.94 -15.64
CA ASN A 24 -1.73 9.30 -15.39
C ASN A 24 -2.04 9.19 -13.89
N LEU A 25 -1.09 9.56 -13.03
CA LEU A 25 -1.25 9.58 -11.58
C LEU A 25 -1.50 11.00 -11.10
N SER A 26 -2.47 11.18 -10.21
CA SER A 26 -2.61 12.39 -9.40
C SER A 26 -1.43 12.52 -8.44
N ASP A 27 -1.23 13.72 -7.89
CA ASP A 27 -0.19 13.96 -6.90
C ASP A 27 -0.40 13.14 -5.62
N VAL A 28 -1.66 12.87 -5.27
CA VAL A 28 -2.01 11.97 -4.16
C VAL A 28 -1.53 10.55 -4.43
N HIS A 29 -1.83 9.97 -5.61
CA HIS A 29 -1.37 8.62 -5.95
C HIS A 29 0.15 8.54 -5.98
N LYS A 30 0.81 9.56 -6.54
CA LYS A 30 2.28 9.64 -6.55
C LYS A 30 2.82 9.68 -5.14
N SER A 31 2.26 10.53 -4.28
CA SER A 31 2.67 10.65 -2.88
C SER A 31 2.60 9.30 -2.18
N ILE A 32 1.44 8.62 -2.22
CA ILE A 32 1.25 7.29 -1.61
C ILE A 32 2.32 6.31 -2.11
N LEU A 33 2.45 6.15 -3.44
CA LEU A 33 3.39 5.20 -4.03
C LEU A 33 4.85 5.54 -3.72
N ILE A 34 5.20 6.82 -3.67
CA ILE A 34 6.54 7.28 -3.30
C ILE A 34 6.80 6.95 -1.84
N THR A 35 5.88 7.21 -0.89
CA THR A 35 6.05 6.76 0.51
C THR A 35 6.34 5.28 0.56
N LEU A 36 5.53 4.44 -0.07
CA LEU A 36 5.72 2.99 0.01
C LEU A 36 7.07 2.56 -0.57
N THR A 37 7.50 3.19 -1.66
CA THR A 37 8.81 2.96 -2.31
C THR A 37 9.98 3.50 -1.47
N GLU A 38 9.78 4.59 -0.74
CA GLU A 38 10.77 5.20 0.15
C GLU A 38 11.12 4.26 1.31
N TYR A 39 10.10 3.62 1.90
CA TYR A 39 10.26 2.61 2.94
C TYR A 39 10.81 1.30 2.39
N ASP A 40 10.25 0.82 1.28
CA ASP A 40 10.63 -0.46 0.69
C ASP A 40 10.49 -0.42 -0.85
N PRO A 41 11.60 -0.43 -1.60
CA PRO A 41 11.58 -0.40 -3.06
C PRO A 41 10.83 -1.58 -3.70
N ILE A 42 10.64 -2.69 -2.96
CA ILE A 42 9.89 -3.87 -3.39
C ILE A 42 8.62 -4.08 -2.56
N PHE A 43 8.03 -3.01 -2.01
CA PHE A 43 6.88 -3.06 -1.10
C PHE A 43 5.73 -3.94 -1.61
N LYS A 44 5.51 -4.00 -2.93
CA LYS A 44 4.46 -4.85 -3.51
C LYS A 44 4.66 -6.31 -3.14
N ASP A 45 5.88 -6.81 -3.28
CA ASP A 45 6.20 -8.20 -2.97
C ASP A 45 6.26 -8.40 -1.46
N SER A 46 6.90 -7.48 -0.73
CA SER A 46 7.02 -7.56 0.74
C SER A 46 5.66 -7.54 1.46
N LEU A 47 4.70 -6.75 0.98
CA LEU A 47 3.34 -6.69 1.51
C LEU A 47 2.40 -7.72 0.85
N GLY A 48 2.86 -8.48 -0.14
CA GLY A 48 2.05 -9.43 -0.88
C GLY A 48 0.93 -8.82 -1.74
N ILE A 49 1.09 -7.57 -2.16
CA ILE A 49 0.18 -6.84 -3.03
C ILE A 49 0.24 -7.44 -4.44
N LYS A 50 -0.89 -7.95 -4.92
CA LYS A 50 -1.06 -8.54 -6.25
C LYS A 50 -1.52 -7.53 -7.29
N GLY A 51 -2.17 -6.45 -6.87
CA GLY A 51 -2.66 -5.40 -7.77
C GLY A 51 -2.72 -4.04 -7.11
N ILE A 52 -2.52 -2.99 -7.90
CA ILE A 52 -2.71 -1.59 -7.52
C ILE A 52 -3.67 -0.98 -8.52
N TYR A 53 -4.73 -0.34 -8.03
CA TYR A 53 -5.80 0.22 -8.84
C TYR A 53 -6.06 1.65 -8.43
N ILE A 54 -6.39 2.50 -9.39
CA ILE A 54 -6.83 3.86 -9.15
C ILE A 54 -8.36 3.82 -9.09
N LYS A 55 -8.95 4.28 -7.99
CA LYS A 55 -10.40 4.33 -7.83
C LYS A 55 -10.96 5.68 -8.28
N ASP A 56 -10.35 6.75 -7.80
CA ASP A 56 -10.68 8.15 -8.12
C ASP A 56 -9.43 9.02 -7.94
N GLU A 57 -9.54 10.35 -7.98
CA GLU A 57 -8.40 11.27 -7.92
C GLU A 57 -7.61 11.21 -6.60
N ASN A 58 -8.27 10.85 -5.50
CA ASN A 58 -7.70 10.90 -4.15
C ASN A 58 -7.56 9.52 -3.51
N THR A 59 -7.87 8.44 -4.25
CA THR A 59 -8.00 7.10 -3.68
C THR A 59 -7.27 6.03 -4.49
N LEU A 60 -6.33 5.38 -3.82
CA LEU A 60 -5.61 4.21 -4.31
C LEU A 60 -6.16 2.93 -3.68
N TRP A 61 -6.33 1.89 -4.48
CA TRP A 61 -6.65 0.54 -4.02
C TRP A 61 -5.46 -0.39 -4.14
N LEU A 62 -5.12 -1.08 -3.06
CA LEU A 62 -4.17 -2.18 -3.04
C LEU A 62 -4.93 -3.49 -2.87
N HIS A 63 -4.67 -4.46 -3.73
CA HIS A 63 -5.28 -5.78 -3.66
C HIS A 63 -4.26 -6.79 -3.14
N THR A 64 -4.57 -7.43 -2.02
CA THR A 64 -3.78 -8.53 -1.46
C THR A 64 -4.64 -9.79 -1.34
N LYS A 65 -4.02 -10.94 -1.58
CA LYS A 65 -4.70 -12.23 -1.57
C LYS A 65 -3.71 -13.35 -1.24
N ASN A 66 -4.16 -14.31 -0.44
CA ASN A 66 -3.56 -15.63 -0.33
C ASN A 66 -4.58 -16.73 -0.71
N ASN A 67 -4.26 -17.98 -0.40
CA ASN A 67 -5.11 -19.12 -0.78
C ASN A 67 -6.50 -19.13 -0.12
N LYS A 68 -6.69 -18.41 1.00
CA LYS A 68 -7.92 -18.45 1.81
C LYS A 68 -8.58 -17.09 1.99
N THR A 69 -7.85 -16.01 1.80
CA THR A 69 -8.29 -14.67 2.19
C THR A 69 -7.95 -13.66 1.10
N VAL A 70 -8.92 -12.78 0.83
CA VAL A 70 -8.80 -11.63 -0.06
C VAL A 70 -9.02 -10.38 0.77
N VAL A 71 -8.12 -9.40 0.66
CA VAL A 71 -8.27 -8.09 1.27
C VAL A 71 -8.03 -7.01 0.22
N ASN A 72 -9.01 -6.13 0.05
CA ASN A 72 -8.84 -4.89 -0.70
C ASN A 72 -8.57 -3.76 0.29
N ILE A 73 -7.57 -2.94 0.01
CA ILE A 73 -7.14 -1.87 0.90
C ILE A 73 -7.36 -0.56 0.17
N GLU A 74 -8.26 0.26 0.68
CA GLU A 74 -8.51 1.61 0.20
C GLU A 74 -7.64 2.59 0.97
N ILE A 75 -6.85 3.38 0.26
CA ILE A 75 -6.06 4.48 0.82
C ILE A 75 -6.58 5.75 0.18
N SER A 76 -7.33 6.53 0.95
CA SER A 76 -7.83 7.85 0.54
C SER A 76 -7.03 8.94 1.23
N TYR A 77 -6.80 10.05 0.54
CA TYR A 77 -6.20 11.23 1.13
C TYR A 77 -7.26 12.27 1.44
N ASP A 78 -7.30 12.72 2.69
CA ASP A 78 -8.16 13.81 3.17
C ASP A 78 -7.39 15.13 3.10
N SER A 79 -7.65 15.91 2.05
CA SER A 79 -7.00 17.20 1.84
C SER A 79 -7.39 18.27 2.86
N GLY A 80 -8.49 18.09 3.59
CA GLY A 80 -8.90 19.02 4.65
C GLY A 80 -8.00 18.92 5.88
N ASN A 81 -7.44 17.73 6.12
CA ASN A 81 -6.64 17.42 7.30
C ASN A 81 -5.18 17.07 7.00
N ASP A 82 -4.80 16.93 5.72
CA ASP A 82 -3.46 16.48 5.28
C ASP A 82 -3.10 15.10 5.88
N LEU A 83 -4.05 14.17 5.84
CA LEU A 83 -3.94 12.84 6.46
C LEU A 83 -4.55 11.77 5.54
N TYR A 84 -4.11 10.52 5.72
CA TYR A 84 -4.70 9.37 5.06
C TYR A 84 -5.84 8.75 5.89
N ILE A 85 -6.84 8.24 5.17
CA ILE A 85 -7.84 7.31 5.66
C ILE A 85 -7.59 5.98 4.97
N VAL A 86 -7.43 4.92 5.75
CA VAL A 86 -7.13 3.58 5.25
C VAL A 86 -8.22 2.61 5.66
N ARG A 87 -8.83 1.92 4.68
CA ARG A 87 -9.85 0.91 4.92
C ARG A 87 -9.40 -0.44 4.41
N PHE A 88 -9.53 -1.46 5.24
CA PHE A 88 -9.26 -2.85 4.88
C PHE A 88 -10.58 -3.59 4.73
N HIS A 89 -10.88 -4.03 3.52
CA HIS A 89 -12.08 -4.79 3.17
C HIS A 89 -11.71 -6.26 3.01
N LYS A 90 -11.96 -7.07 4.05
CA LYS A 90 -11.73 -8.52 4.04
C LYS A 90 -12.98 -9.23 3.57
N LEU A 91 -12.84 -10.04 2.51
CA LEU A 91 -13.90 -10.91 2.03
C LEU A 91 -13.92 -12.20 2.88
N LYS A 92 -15.06 -12.51 3.48
CA LYS A 92 -15.30 -13.73 4.25
C LYS A 92 -15.73 -14.89 3.34
N GLU A 93 -15.65 -16.11 3.87
CA GLU A 93 -16.06 -17.33 3.15
C GLU A 93 -17.54 -17.33 2.74
N ASN A 94 -18.39 -16.65 3.51
CA ASN A 94 -19.80 -16.48 3.21
C ASN A 94 -20.11 -15.31 2.26
N PHE A 95 -19.08 -14.74 1.62
CA PHE A 95 -19.15 -13.56 0.74
C PHE A 95 -19.51 -12.24 1.42
N ASP A 96 -19.59 -12.20 2.76
CA ASP A 96 -19.71 -10.93 3.48
C ASP A 96 -18.38 -10.18 3.47
N VAL A 97 -18.48 -8.84 3.54
CA VAL A 97 -17.31 -7.96 3.63
C VAL A 97 -17.21 -7.42 5.04
N GLU A 98 -16.10 -7.71 5.70
CA GLU A 98 -15.70 -7.04 6.95
C GLU A 98 -14.78 -5.88 6.63
N THR A 99 -15.14 -4.68 7.12
CA THR A 99 -14.36 -3.47 6.90
C THR A 99 -13.75 -2.99 8.21
N LYS A 100 -12.44 -2.76 8.20
CA LYS A 100 -11.72 -2.09 9.28
C LYS A 100 -11.17 -0.76 8.77
N GLU A 101 -11.56 0.33 9.42
CA GLU A 101 -11.14 1.68 9.05
C GLU A 101 -10.14 2.25 10.06
N PHE A 102 -9.15 2.96 9.53
CA PHE A 102 -8.18 3.75 10.26
C PHE A 102 -8.18 5.16 9.69
N THR A 103 -8.28 6.15 10.56
CA THR A 103 -8.28 7.57 10.18
C THR A 103 -7.06 8.26 10.78
N HIS A 104 -6.78 9.48 10.32
CA HIS A 104 -5.68 10.32 10.82
C HIS A 104 -4.29 9.67 10.66
N ILE A 105 -4.07 8.97 9.55
CA ILE A 105 -2.82 8.26 9.30
C ILE A 105 -1.82 9.21 8.65
N PHE A 106 -0.69 9.42 9.30
CA PHE A 106 0.39 10.22 8.73
C PHE A 106 1.15 9.43 7.65
N PHE A 107 1.80 10.16 6.75
CA PHE A 107 2.60 9.57 5.66
C PHE A 107 3.65 8.57 6.15
N ASN A 108 4.33 8.88 7.25
CA ASN A 108 5.36 8.03 7.84
C ASN A 108 4.81 6.81 8.60
N GLU A 109 3.50 6.74 8.83
CA GLU A 109 2.84 5.62 9.51
C GLU A 109 2.19 4.65 8.54
N LEU A 110 1.92 5.10 7.31
CA LEU A 110 1.16 4.35 6.31
C LEU A 110 1.78 2.96 6.03
N TYR A 111 3.10 2.88 5.83
CA TYR A 111 3.75 1.61 5.53
C TYR A 111 3.65 0.62 6.69
N ASP A 112 3.93 1.06 7.92
CA ASP A 112 3.88 0.19 9.10
C ASP A 112 2.45 -0.27 9.38
N LEU A 113 1.45 0.60 9.22
CA LEU A 113 0.04 0.24 9.31
C LEU A 113 -0.33 -0.85 8.29
N LEU A 114 0.04 -0.66 7.02
CA LEU A 114 -0.23 -1.65 5.96
C LEU A 114 0.42 -2.99 6.30
N ARG A 115 1.71 -2.99 6.68
CA ARG A 115 2.44 -4.21 7.04
C ARG A 115 1.75 -4.95 8.18
N GLU A 116 1.43 -4.25 9.26
CA GLU A 116 0.81 -4.84 10.45
C GLU A 116 -0.58 -5.42 10.13
N GLN A 117 -1.45 -4.64 9.48
CA GLN A 117 -2.82 -5.08 9.22
C GLN A 117 -2.89 -6.15 8.15
N ILE A 118 -2.05 -6.10 7.11
CA ILE A 118 -1.98 -7.19 6.11
C ILE A 118 -1.52 -8.48 6.78
N SER A 119 -0.49 -8.42 7.65
CA SER A 119 -0.02 -9.60 8.39
C SER A 119 -1.14 -10.23 9.21
N LYS A 120 -1.88 -9.41 9.95
CA LYS A 120 -3.00 -9.87 10.79
C LYS A 120 -4.19 -10.39 9.99
N LEU A 121 -4.54 -9.73 8.89
CA LEU A 121 -5.77 -10.03 8.17
C LEU A 121 -5.61 -11.15 7.14
N VAL A 122 -4.42 -11.26 6.53
CA VAL A 122 -4.14 -12.19 5.43
C VAL A 122 -3.35 -13.40 5.91
N TYR A 123 -2.31 -13.20 6.72
CA TYR A 123 -1.32 -14.26 6.97
C TYR A 123 -1.46 -14.99 8.31
N ASP A 124 -2.39 -14.58 9.19
CA ASP A 124 -2.61 -15.16 10.53
C ASP A 124 -1.29 -15.40 11.30
N VAL A 125 -0.39 -14.40 11.29
CA VAL A 125 0.88 -14.40 12.04
C VAL A 125 0.72 -13.73 13.39
#